data_AF-A0A376L4J0-F1
#
_entry.id   AF-A0A376L4J0-F1
#
_cell.length_a   1.000
_cell.length_b   1.000
_cell.length_c   1.000
_cell.angle_alpha   90.00
_cell.angle_beta   90.00
_cell.angle_gamma   90.00
#
_symmetry.space_group_name_H-M   'P 1'
#
loop_
_entity.id
_entity.type
_entity.pdbx_description
1 polymer ?
#
loop_
_entity_poly.entity_id
_entity_poly.type
_entity_poly.pdbx_seq_one_letter_code
_entity_poly.pdbx_strand_id
1 'polypeptide(L)' 'MQLNSTEISELIKQRIAQFNVVSEAHNEGTIVSVSDGVIRIHGLADCMQGEMISPAG' A
#
# COMPACT_ATOMS: atom_id res chain seq x y z
N MET A 1 0.76 19.41 -24.70
CA MET A 1 1.89 19.04 -23.83
C MET A 1 2.45 17.72 -24.35
N GLN A 2 3.61 17.73 -25.00
CA GLN A 2 4.31 16.49 -25.33
C GLN A 2 5.02 16.05 -24.06
N LEU A 3 4.62 14.91 -23.50
CA LEU A 3 5.43 14.28 -22.47
C LEU A 3 6.72 13.80 -23.12
N ASN A 4 7.85 14.39 -22.74
CA ASN A 4 9.16 13.93 -23.17
C ASN A 4 9.43 12.58 -22.49
N SER A 5 9.46 11.50 -23.28
CA SER A 5 9.74 10.13 -22.81
C SER A 5 11.04 10.03 -21.98
N THR A 6 12.01 10.88 -22.30
CA THR A 6 13.29 11.00 -21.57
C THR A 6 13.07 11.44 -20.11
N GLU A 7 12.22 12.43 -19.85
CA GLU A 7 11.95 12.93 -18.49
C GLU A 7 11.24 11.87 -17.64
N ILE A 8 10.30 11.13 -18.23
CA ILE A 8 9.63 10.01 -17.56
C ILE A 8 10.65 8.93 -17.20
N SER A 9 11.55 8.59 -18.13
CA SER A 9 12.58 7.58 -17.94
C SER A 9 13.56 7.98 -16.83
N GLU A 10 13.96 9.24 -16.78
CA GLU A 10 14.84 9.80 -15.74
C GLU A 10 14.15 9.70 -14.36
N LEU A 11 12.88 10.08 -14.27
CA LEU A 11 12.09 10.04 -13.03
C LEU A 11 11.93 8.61 -12.50
N ILE A 12 11.67 7.64 -13.37
CA ILE A 12 11.55 6.23 -12.97
C ILE A 12 12.89 5.71 -12.45
N LYS A 13 14.01 5.99 -13.14
CA LYS A 13 15.35 5.60 -12.68
C LYS A 13 15.67 6.16 -11.30
N GLN A 14 15.34 7.43 -11.06
CA GLN A 14 15.55 8.06 -9.76
C GLN A 14 14.73 7.38 -8.66
N ARG A 15 13.46 7.05 -8.91
CA ARG A 15 12.63 6.31 -7.94
C ARG A 15 13.16 4.91 -7.64
N ILE A 16 13.63 4.19 -8.65
CA ILE A 16 14.24 2.86 -8.46
C ILE A 16 15.53 2.98 -7.65
N ALA A 17 16.39 3.96 -7.94
CA ALA A 17 17.62 4.19 -7.18
C ALA A 17 17.37 4.53 -5.71
N GLN A 18 16.24 5.18 -5.41
CA GLN A 18 15.81 5.52 -4.05
C GLN A 18 14.97 4.42 -3.39
N PHE A 19 14.62 3.36 -4.11
CA PHE A 19 13.78 2.30 -3.58
C PHE A 19 14.59 1.44 -2.60
N ASN A 20 14.22 1.52 -1.33
CA ASN A 20 14.89 0.76 -0.28
C ASN A 20 14.27 -0.64 -0.19
N VAL A 21 15.03 -1.68 -0.51
CA VAL A 21 14.58 -3.07 -0.41
C VAL A 21 14.83 -3.56 1.01
N VAL A 22 14.01 -3.10 1.95
CA VAL A 22 14.03 -3.59 3.34
C VAL A 22 12.70 -4.30 3.59
N SER A 23 12.79 -5.49 4.17
CA SER A 23 11.60 -6.21 4.63
C SER A 23 11.09 -5.54 5.90
N GLU A 24 9.94 -4.90 5.82
CA GLU A 24 9.23 -4.37 6.97
C GLU A 24 8.24 -5.41 7.49
N ALA A 25 8.13 -5.53 8.82
CA ALA A 25 7.11 -6.37 9.43
C ALA A 25 5.81 -5.56 9.49
N HIS A 26 4.73 -6.14 8.98
CA HIS A 26 3.41 -5.53 9.01
C HIS A 26 2.45 -6.37 9.85
N ASN A 27 1.49 -5.70 10.49
CA ASN A 27 0.38 -6.38 11.16
C ASN A 27 -0.71 -6.64 10.12
N GLU A 28 -1.15 -7.89 10.03
CA GLU A 28 -2.07 -8.34 8.99
C GLU A 28 -3.35 -8.94 9.60
N GLY A 29 -4.40 -8.95 8.80
CA GLY A 29 -5.68 -9.57 9.15
C GLY A 29 -6.33 -10.16 7.91
N THR A 30 -7.32 -11.02 8.15
CA THR A 30 -8.10 -11.66 7.09
C THR A 30 -9.50 -11.07 7.05
N ILE A 31 -9.95 -10.68 5.86
CA ILE A 31 -11.33 -10.26 5.65
C ILE A 31 -12.26 -11.45 5.86
N VAL A 32 -13.20 -11.33 6.79
CA VAL A 32 -14.20 -12.39 7.07
C VAL A 32 -15.55 -12.09 6.45
N SER A 33 -15.88 -10.81 6.18
CA SER A 33 -17.11 -10.45 5.49
C SER A 33 -17.02 -9.07 4.83
N VAL A 34 -17.77 -8.90 3.74
CA VAL A 34 -17.97 -7.62 3.05
C VAL A 34 -19.48 -7.47 2.81
N SER A 35 -20.08 -6.37 3.26
CA SER A 35 -21.50 -6.06 3.02
C SER A 35 -21.70 -4.55 3.01
N ASP A 36 -22.33 -4.01 1.97
CA ASP A 36 -22.78 -2.60 1.89
C ASP A 36 -21.70 -1.55 2.26
N GLY A 37 -20.46 -1.78 1.81
CA GLY A 37 -19.34 -0.89 2.12
C GLY A 37 -18.74 -1.06 3.53
N VAL A 38 -19.22 -2.04 4.30
CA VAL A 38 -18.67 -2.43 5.60
C VAL A 38 -17.85 -3.71 5.45
N ILE A 39 -16.61 -3.69 5.94
CA ILE A 39 -15.70 -4.84 5.95
C ILE A 39 -15.48 -5.27 7.39
N ARG A 40 -15.57 -6.58 7.65
CA ARG A 40 -15.18 -7.17 8.93
C ARG A 40 -13.86 -7.91 8.74
N ILE A 41 -12.90 -7.62 9.61
CA ILE A 41 -11.56 -8.19 9.58
C ILE A 41 -11.32 -8.95 10.89
N HIS A 42 -10.73 -10.13 10.79
CA HIS A 42 -10.20 -10.88 11.93
C HIS A 42 -8.68 -10.76 11.94
N GLY A 43 -8.08 -10.56 13.12
CA GLY A 43 -6.65 -10.24 13.26
C GLY A 43 -6.44 -8.75 13.54
N LEU A 44 -5.36 -8.18 13.00
CA LEU A 44 -4.96 -6.79 13.22
C LEU A 44 -4.87 -6.40 14.71
N ALA A 45 -4.14 -7.17 15.51
CA ALA A 45 -4.10 -7.02 16.97
C ALA A 45 -3.68 -5.61 17.44
N ASP A 46 -2.73 -4.99 16.73
CA ASP A 46 -2.19 -3.68 17.06
C ASP A 46 -2.89 -2.49 16.37
N CYS A 47 -4.06 -2.69 15.74
CA CYS A 47 -4.73 -1.57 15.04
C CYS A 47 -5.35 -0.55 16.00
N MET A 48 -5.35 0.72 15.58
CA MET A 48 -5.98 1.82 16.32
C MET A 48 -7.32 2.25 15.72
N GLN A 49 -8.18 2.82 16.56
CA GLN A 49 -9.46 3.36 16.08
C GLN A 49 -9.23 4.52 15.10
N GLY A 50 -9.83 4.43 13.91
CA GLY A 50 -9.71 5.45 12.87
C GLY A 50 -8.43 5.33 12.02
N GLU A 51 -7.64 4.28 12.22
CA GLU A 51 -6.49 3.97 11.38
C GLU A 51 -6.94 3.59 9.96
N MET A 52 -6.19 4.05 8.95
CA MET A 52 -6.40 3.65 7.56
C MET A 52 -5.81 2.26 7.35
N ILE A 53 -6.67 1.29 7.08
CA ILE A 53 -6.26 -0.08 6.76
C ILE A 53 -6.09 -0.19 5.24
N SER A 54 -4.90 -0.58 4.80
CA SER A 54 -4.71 -0.98 3.39
C SER A 54 -5.27 -2.38 3.19
N PRO A 55 -6.20 -2.59 2.25
CA PRO A 55 -6.50 -3.95 1.81
C PRO A 55 -5.23 -4.56 1.21
N ALA A 56 -5.12 -5.89 1.28
CA ALA A 56 -4.09 -6.60 0.52
C ALA A 56 -4.25 -6.24 -0.96
N GLY A 57 -3.14 -5.85 -1.59
CA GLY A 57 -3.05 -5.57 -3.03
C GLY A 57 -3.03 -6.84 -3.85
#